data_AF-X1U8H2-F1
#
_entry.id   AF-X1U8H2-F1
#
_cell.length_a   1.000
_cell.length_b   1.000
_cell.length_c   1.000
_cell.angle_alpha   90.00
_cell.angle_beta   90.00
_cell.angle_gamma   90.00
#
_symmetry.space_group_name_H-M   'P 1'
#
loop_
_entity.id
_entity.type
_entity.pdbx_description
1 polymer ?
#
loop_
_entity_poly.entity_id
_entity_poly.type
_entity_poly.pdbx_seq_one_letter_code
_entity_poly.pdbx_strand_id
1 'polypeptide(L)'
;FTKAADVGADLVGKVEAGIPEDDPRNPAVIADNVGDNVGDIAGMGADLFESYVGSIISSMILGGLLFEGTKGVMFPLLLAACGAICSIIGTFFVKTKSEKNLHNALTKGTLVSGFLVIIASAFLSNVLFNSLNVFYATAAGLIAGIIIGLITEYYTSYHYSPVKAISKSSLTGAATTIISGLAVGMQSTAIPLIVIALTVLVAHKFAGLYGIAVSAVGMLSIIGMTVSVDSYGPIADNSGGIAEMAKLDPKVREITDSLDAV
;
A
#
# COMPACT_ATOMS: atom_id res chain seq x y z
N PHE A 1 -18.97 7.08 2.84
CA PHE A 1 -19.96 6.45 1.94
C PHE A 1 -19.84 4.93 2.08
N THR A 2 -18.77 4.30 1.58
CA THR A 2 -18.50 2.85 1.68
C THR A 2 -18.80 2.27 3.06
N LYS A 3 -18.07 2.69 4.11
CA LYS A 3 -18.21 2.08 5.44
C LYS A 3 -19.60 2.21 6.09
N ALA A 4 -20.46 3.11 5.62
CA ALA A 4 -21.85 3.16 6.09
C ALA A 4 -22.73 2.13 5.36
N ALA A 5 -22.47 1.89 4.08
CA ALA A 5 -23.15 0.86 3.29
C ALA A 5 -22.69 -0.54 3.70
N ASP A 6 -21.39 -0.77 3.73
CA ASP A 6 -20.68 -1.99 4.17
C ASP A 6 -21.22 -2.49 5.53
N VAL A 7 -21.07 -1.67 6.60
CA VAL A 7 -21.54 -2.04 7.95
C VAL A 7 -23.05 -2.34 7.98
N GLY A 8 -23.86 -1.60 7.22
CA GLY A 8 -25.30 -1.83 7.15
C GLY A 8 -25.66 -3.12 6.41
N ALA A 9 -25.00 -3.38 5.28
CA ALA A 9 -25.18 -4.56 4.47
C ALA A 9 -24.81 -5.82 5.26
N ASP A 10 -23.65 -5.80 5.90
CA ASP A 10 -23.09 -6.94 6.61
C ASP A 10 -23.84 -7.28 7.90
N LEU A 11 -24.18 -6.27 8.72
CA LEU A 11 -24.89 -6.53 9.97
C LEU A 11 -26.29 -7.09 9.71
N VAL A 12 -27.08 -6.42 8.86
CA VAL A 12 -28.46 -6.87 8.60
C VAL A 12 -28.47 -8.15 7.76
N GLY A 13 -27.60 -8.26 6.76
CA GLY A 13 -27.53 -9.41 5.88
C GLY A 13 -27.01 -10.66 6.60
N LYS A 14 -25.77 -10.62 7.07
CA LYS A 14 -25.07 -11.80 7.59
C LYS A 14 -25.48 -12.14 9.03
N VAL A 15 -25.64 -11.14 9.89
CA VAL A 15 -25.86 -11.37 11.34
C VAL A 15 -27.34 -11.51 11.69
N GLU A 16 -28.21 -10.64 11.15
CA GLU A 16 -29.64 -10.64 11.51
C GLU A 16 -30.47 -11.56 10.60
N ALA A 17 -30.34 -11.43 9.27
CA ALA A 17 -31.15 -12.17 8.31
C ALA A 17 -30.56 -13.53 7.92
N GLY A 18 -29.26 -13.75 8.15
CA GLY A 18 -28.56 -14.99 7.81
C GLY A 18 -28.49 -15.27 6.30
N ILE A 19 -28.49 -14.22 5.48
CA ILE A 19 -28.28 -14.31 4.03
C ILE A 19 -26.78 -14.15 3.72
N PRO A 20 -26.30 -14.66 2.55
CA PRO A 20 -24.92 -14.47 2.12
C PRO A 20 -24.52 -12.98 2.07
N GLU A 21 -23.21 -12.75 2.18
CA GLU A 21 -22.57 -11.47 1.83
C GLU A 21 -22.83 -11.13 0.36
N ASP A 22 -22.98 -9.86 0.01
CA ASP A 22 -23.34 -9.40 -1.35
C ASP A 22 -24.63 -9.97 -1.96
N ASP A 23 -25.53 -10.52 -1.15
CA ASP A 23 -26.77 -11.10 -1.66
C ASP A 23 -27.65 -10.04 -2.34
N PRO A 24 -28.17 -10.28 -3.57
CA PRO A 24 -28.95 -9.30 -4.33
C PRO A 24 -30.29 -8.92 -3.68
N ARG A 25 -30.74 -9.64 -2.64
CA ARG A 25 -31.92 -9.29 -1.82
C ARG A 25 -31.63 -8.14 -0.86
N ASN A 26 -30.37 -7.88 -0.54
CA ASN A 26 -29.98 -6.83 0.39
C ASN A 26 -29.87 -5.49 -0.35
N PRO A 27 -30.70 -4.48 -0.02
CA PRO A 27 -30.73 -3.21 -0.75
C PRO A 27 -29.47 -2.36 -0.56
N ALA A 28 -28.60 -2.69 0.41
CA ALA A 28 -27.37 -1.96 0.66
C ALA A 28 -26.20 -2.39 -0.24
N VAL A 29 -26.25 -3.58 -0.85
CA VAL A 29 -25.12 -4.17 -1.61
C VAL A 29 -24.67 -3.30 -2.78
N ILE A 30 -25.60 -2.67 -3.50
CA ILE A 30 -25.23 -1.75 -4.58
C ILE A 30 -24.47 -0.54 -4.04
N ALA A 31 -24.86 -0.01 -2.89
CA ALA A 31 -24.16 1.11 -2.27
C ALA A 31 -22.81 0.69 -1.69
N ASP A 32 -22.68 -0.56 -1.28
CA ASP A 32 -21.44 -1.15 -0.80
C ASP A 32 -20.39 -1.22 -1.92
N ASN A 33 -20.73 -1.92 -3.01
CA ASN A 33 -19.85 -2.09 -4.18
C ASN A 33 -19.53 -0.73 -4.85
N VAL A 34 -20.51 0.18 -4.95
CA VAL A 34 -20.25 1.57 -5.41
C VAL A 34 -19.29 2.28 -4.44
N GLY A 35 -19.43 2.00 -3.16
CA GLY A 35 -18.60 2.53 -2.10
C GLY A 35 -17.12 2.22 -2.29
N ASP A 36 -16.74 1.01 -2.66
CA ASP A 36 -15.32 0.64 -2.80
C ASP A 36 -14.67 1.39 -3.95
N ASN A 37 -15.42 1.63 -5.03
CA ASN A 37 -14.97 2.47 -6.12
C ASN A 37 -14.81 3.95 -5.69
N VAL A 38 -15.73 4.46 -4.87
CA VAL A 38 -15.73 5.87 -4.43
C VAL A 38 -14.69 6.14 -3.34
N GLY A 39 -14.58 5.26 -2.36
CA GLY A 39 -13.66 5.39 -1.23
C GLY A 39 -12.31 4.78 -1.54
N ASP A 40 -12.32 3.48 -1.75
CA ASP A 40 -11.14 2.64 -1.70
C ASP A 40 -10.32 2.72 -3.00
N ILE A 41 -10.94 3.12 -4.12
CA ILE A 41 -10.23 3.50 -5.36
C ILE A 41 -10.03 5.01 -5.47
N ALA A 42 -11.11 5.80 -5.59
CA ALA A 42 -10.97 7.23 -5.89
C ALA A 42 -10.35 8.04 -4.74
N GLY A 43 -10.72 7.72 -3.49
CA GLY A 43 -10.15 8.36 -2.30
C GLY A 43 -8.67 8.00 -2.11
N MET A 44 -8.34 6.70 -2.14
CA MET A 44 -6.96 6.22 -2.04
C MET A 44 -6.06 6.79 -3.16
N GLY A 45 -6.56 6.82 -4.40
CA GLY A 45 -5.83 7.40 -5.53
C GLY A 45 -5.50 8.89 -5.32
N ALA A 46 -6.44 9.66 -4.76
CA ALA A 46 -6.23 11.07 -4.44
C ALA A 46 -5.26 11.27 -3.27
N ASP A 47 -5.35 10.44 -2.23
CA ASP A 47 -4.45 10.44 -1.06
C ASP A 47 -3.00 10.20 -1.48
N LEU A 48 -2.76 9.12 -2.23
CA LEU A 48 -1.42 8.78 -2.70
C LEU A 48 -0.87 9.81 -3.69
N PHE A 49 -1.73 10.43 -4.53
CA PHE A 49 -1.33 11.54 -5.38
C PHE A 49 -0.88 12.75 -4.56
N GLU A 50 -1.62 13.13 -3.53
CA GLU A 50 -1.27 14.25 -2.64
C GLU A 50 0.06 13.98 -1.92
N SER A 51 0.22 12.79 -1.32
CA SER A 51 1.45 12.37 -0.65
C SER A 51 2.66 12.42 -1.58
N TYR A 52 2.50 11.94 -2.82
CA TYR A 52 3.56 11.94 -3.83
C TYR A 52 3.97 13.34 -4.26
N VAL A 53 3.00 14.16 -4.68
CA VAL A 53 3.25 15.53 -5.10
C VAL A 53 3.78 16.37 -3.94
N GLY A 54 3.24 16.20 -2.74
CA GLY A 54 3.69 16.87 -1.52
C GLY A 54 5.15 16.57 -1.19
N SER A 55 5.56 15.30 -1.26
CA SER A 55 6.97 14.91 -1.03
C SER A 55 7.93 15.50 -2.07
N ILE A 56 7.53 15.53 -3.35
CA ILE A 56 8.33 16.10 -4.45
C ILE A 56 8.46 17.62 -4.27
N ILE A 57 7.36 18.33 -4.04
CA ILE A 57 7.34 19.79 -3.85
C ILE A 57 8.16 20.17 -2.61
N SER A 58 8.01 19.44 -1.49
CA SER A 58 8.79 19.66 -0.28
C SER A 58 10.29 19.52 -0.54
N SER A 59 10.68 18.46 -1.27
CA SER A 59 12.07 18.26 -1.68
C SER A 59 12.57 19.36 -2.62
N MET A 60 11.76 19.82 -3.57
CA MET A 60 12.12 20.90 -4.48
C MET A 60 12.34 22.22 -3.75
N ILE A 61 11.46 22.59 -2.83
CA ILE A 61 11.57 23.84 -2.04
C ILE A 61 12.86 23.81 -1.23
N LEU A 62 13.12 22.74 -0.48
CA LEU A 62 14.35 22.59 0.28
C LEU A 62 15.58 22.53 -0.63
N GLY A 63 15.47 21.86 -1.78
CA GLY A 63 16.51 21.75 -2.78
C GLY A 63 16.92 23.11 -3.37
N GLY A 64 15.95 23.99 -3.65
CA GLY A 64 16.20 25.33 -4.16
C GLY A 64 16.76 26.30 -3.12
N LEU A 65 16.53 26.05 -1.83
CA LEU A 65 17.07 26.86 -0.74
C LEU A 65 18.47 26.44 -0.30
N LEU A 66 18.76 25.13 -0.36
CA LEU A 66 19.98 24.55 0.23
C LEU A 66 21.10 24.28 -0.78
N PHE A 67 20.78 24.23 -2.08
CA PHE A 67 21.77 23.96 -3.13
C PHE A 67 21.83 25.09 -4.15
N GLU A 68 23.04 25.41 -4.60
CA GLU A 68 23.23 26.32 -5.72
C GLU A 68 22.74 25.72 -7.04
N GLY A 69 22.08 26.55 -7.85
CA GLY A 69 21.53 26.16 -9.15
C GLY A 69 20.26 25.31 -9.03
N THR A 70 20.01 24.47 -10.03
CA THR A 70 18.76 23.70 -10.14
C THR A 70 18.87 22.25 -9.67
N LYS A 71 20.06 21.78 -9.26
CA LYS A 71 20.32 20.35 -8.95
C LYS A 71 19.41 19.78 -7.85
N GLY A 72 19.18 20.55 -6.77
CA GLY A 72 18.29 20.15 -5.67
C GLY A 72 16.80 20.11 -6.06
N VAL A 73 16.41 20.95 -7.02
CA VAL A 73 15.04 20.98 -7.56
C VAL A 73 14.83 19.86 -8.58
N MET A 74 15.83 19.59 -9.41
CA MET A 74 15.75 18.60 -10.49
C MET A 74 15.81 17.16 -9.99
N PHE A 75 16.55 16.87 -8.92
CA PHE A 75 16.70 15.51 -8.43
C PHE A 75 15.38 14.80 -8.11
N PRO A 76 14.46 15.35 -7.27
CA PRO A 76 13.20 14.66 -6.98
C PRO A 76 12.30 14.49 -8.22
N LEU A 77 12.34 15.42 -9.17
CA LEU A 77 11.61 15.31 -10.44
C LEU A 77 12.15 14.19 -11.34
N LEU A 78 13.47 14.09 -11.45
CA LEU A 78 14.11 13.03 -12.24
C LEU A 78 13.92 11.67 -11.57
N LEU A 79 14.02 11.61 -10.24
CA LEU A 79 13.75 10.40 -9.48
C LEU A 79 12.30 9.92 -9.69
N ALA A 80 11.33 10.83 -9.62
CA ALA A 80 9.92 10.57 -9.91
C ALA A 80 9.71 10.03 -11.34
N ALA A 81 10.32 10.66 -12.34
CA ALA A 81 10.25 10.22 -13.73
C ALA A 81 10.87 8.82 -13.93
N CYS A 82 12.05 8.57 -13.35
CA CYS A 82 12.67 7.25 -13.35
C CYS A 82 11.80 6.22 -12.61
N GLY A 83 11.20 6.61 -11.48
CA GLY A 83 10.31 5.78 -10.67
C GLY A 83 9.08 5.30 -11.43
N ALA A 84 8.46 6.19 -12.22
CA ALA A 84 7.37 5.84 -13.12
C ALA A 84 7.79 4.78 -14.16
N ILE A 85 8.95 4.97 -14.81
CA ILE A 85 9.49 4.01 -15.78
C ILE A 85 9.81 2.67 -15.08
N CYS A 86 10.43 2.69 -13.91
CA CYS A 86 10.75 1.50 -13.13
C CYS A 86 9.50 0.74 -12.73
N SER A 87 8.43 1.45 -12.34
CA SER A 87 7.13 0.86 -12.00
C SER A 87 6.51 0.18 -13.23
N ILE A 88 6.51 0.83 -14.40
CA ILE A 88 6.06 0.23 -15.67
C ILE A 88 6.86 -1.03 -16.00
N ILE A 89 8.18 -1.02 -15.80
CA ILE A 89 8.99 -2.23 -16.01
C ILE A 89 8.59 -3.32 -15.01
N GLY A 90 8.38 -2.95 -13.75
CA GLY A 90 8.00 -3.86 -12.68
C GLY A 90 6.68 -4.60 -12.95
N THR A 91 5.69 -3.95 -13.57
CA THR A 91 4.38 -4.59 -13.84
C THR A 91 4.52 -5.80 -14.76
N PHE A 92 5.48 -5.80 -15.69
CA PHE A 92 5.75 -6.97 -16.54
C PHE A 92 6.25 -8.21 -15.78
N PHE A 93 6.71 -8.04 -14.53
CA PHE A 93 7.13 -9.13 -13.64
C PHE A 93 6.01 -9.66 -12.73
N VAL A 94 4.87 -8.96 -12.66
CA VAL A 94 3.66 -9.42 -11.96
C VAL A 94 2.95 -10.44 -12.85
N LYS A 95 3.33 -11.71 -12.72
CA LYS A 95 2.74 -12.81 -13.48
C LYS A 95 2.52 -14.01 -12.57
N THR A 96 1.27 -14.47 -12.46
CA THR A 96 0.93 -15.73 -11.82
C THR A 96 -0.19 -16.44 -12.60
N LYS A 97 -0.21 -17.76 -12.51
CA LYS A 97 -1.33 -18.61 -12.97
C LYS A 97 -2.10 -19.25 -11.81
N SER A 98 -1.72 -18.91 -10.57
CA SER A 98 -2.27 -19.48 -9.36
C SER A 98 -2.53 -18.36 -8.35
N GLU A 99 -3.75 -18.33 -7.82
CA GLU A 99 -4.19 -17.39 -6.77
C GLU A 99 -3.24 -17.43 -5.55
N LYS A 100 -2.83 -18.63 -5.13
CA LYS A 100 -1.91 -18.82 -3.98
C LYS A 100 -0.56 -18.12 -4.12
N ASN A 101 -0.15 -17.81 -5.35
CA ASN A 101 1.12 -17.14 -5.63
C ASN A 101 0.94 -15.67 -6.01
N LEU A 102 -0.28 -15.14 -5.97
CA LEU A 102 -0.57 -13.77 -6.37
C LEU A 102 0.15 -12.76 -5.49
N HIS A 103 0.06 -12.91 -4.17
CA HIS A 103 0.77 -12.06 -3.21
C HIS A 103 2.28 -11.99 -3.50
N ASN A 104 2.89 -13.16 -3.75
CA ASN A 104 4.29 -13.25 -4.12
C ASN A 104 4.60 -12.57 -5.47
N ALA A 105 3.67 -12.62 -6.43
CA ALA A 105 3.82 -11.96 -7.72
C ALA A 105 3.75 -10.43 -7.60
N LEU A 106 2.81 -9.91 -6.80
CA LEU A 106 2.67 -8.47 -6.50
C LEU A 106 3.89 -7.95 -5.73
N THR A 107 4.34 -8.69 -4.72
CA THR A 107 5.56 -8.41 -3.96
C THR A 107 6.79 -8.41 -4.87
N LYS A 108 6.91 -9.38 -5.78
CA LYS A 108 8.02 -9.44 -6.75
C LYS A 108 8.03 -8.23 -7.66
N GLY A 109 6.88 -7.78 -8.16
CA GLY A 109 6.78 -6.54 -8.94
C GLY A 109 7.28 -5.32 -8.17
N THR A 110 6.88 -5.20 -6.91
CA THR A 110 7.32 -4.15 -5.98
C THR A 110 8.83 -4.16 -5.76
N LEU A 111 9.41 -5.33 -5.47
CA LEU A 111 10.84 -5.50 -5.25
C LEU A 111 11.67 -5.20 -6.51
N VAL A 112 11.21 -5.63 -7.69
CA VAL A 112 11.88 -5.32 -8.96
C VAL A 112 11.85 -3.81 -9.22
N SER A 113 10.71 -3.17 -9.03
CA SER A 113 10.56 -1.71 -9.18
C SER A 113 11.52 -0.98 -8.23
N GLY A 114 11.55 -1.38 -6.95
CA GLY A 114 12.43 -0.79 -5.94
C GLY A 114 13.91 -0.97 -6.29
N PHE A 115 14.32 -2.16 -6.71
CA PHE A 115 15.70 -2.43 -7.12
C PHE A 115 16.14 -1.54 -8.29
N LEU A 116 15.29 -1.35 -9.30
CA LEU A 116 15.58 -0.46 -10.42
C LEU A 116 15.70 1.00 -9.99
N VAL A 117 14.85 1.45 -9.05
CA VAL A 117 14.96 2.81 -8.49
C VAL A 117 16.22 2.99 -7.65
N ILE A 118 16.68 1.98 -6.92
CA ILE A 118 17.99 2.03 -6.21
C ILE A 118 19.11 2.33 -7.20
N ILE A 119 19.15 1.64 -8.33
CA ILE A 119 20.18 1.88 -9.37
C ILE A 119 20.04 3.28 -9.96
N ALA A 120 18.83 3.69 -10.32
CA ALA A 120 18.57 5.01 -10.89
C ALA A 120 18.95 6.14 -9.92
N SER A 121 18.58 6.02 -8.64
CA SER A 121 18.88 7.03 -7.61
C SER A 121 20.38 7.14 -7.32
N ALA A 122 21.13 6.02 -7.32
CA ALA A 122 22.58 6.04 -7.20
C ALA A 122 23.25 6.80 -8.35
N PHE A 123 22.82 6.50 -9.59
CA PHE A 123 23.30 7.18 -10.79
C PHE A 123 22.98 8.68 -10.76
N LEU A 124 21.72 9.05 -10.50
CA LEU A 124 21.28 10.45 -10.43
C LEU A 124 22.01 11.24 -9.32
N SER A 125 22.20 10.63 -8.15
CA SER A 125 22.91 11.26 -7.03
C SER A 125 24.35 11.58 -7.41
N ASN A 126 25.05 10.61 -8.02
CA ASN A 126 26.44 10.81 -8.43
C ASN A 126 26.57 11.87 -9.53
N VAL A 127 25.69 11.88 -10.53
CA VAL A 127 25.75 12.84 -11.64
C VAL A 127 25.43 14.27 -11.19
N LEU A 128 24.42 14.47 -10.34
CA LEU A 128 23.97 15.81 -9.95
C LEU A 128 24.74 16.42 -8.78
N PHE A 129 25.20 15.59 -7.84
CA PHE A 129 25.83 16.06 -6.61
C PHE A 129 27.31 15.66 -6.47
N ASN A 130 27.86 14.86 -7.40
CA ASN A 130 29.20 14.24 -7.27
C ASN A 130 29.38 13.53 -5.92
N SER A 131 28.29 12.99 -5.38
CA SER A 131 28.23 12.38 -4.06
C SER A 131 27.07 11.38 -4.00
N LEU A 132 27.23 10.32 -3.20
CA LEU A 132 26.20 9.32 -2.94
C LEU A 132 25.35 9.64 -1.69
N ASN A 133 25.55 10.80 -1.06
CA ASN A 133 24.83 11.18 0.14
C ASN A 133 23.30 11.25 -0.08
N VAL A 134 22.85 11.88 -1.18
CA VAL A 134 21.42 11.98 -1.49
C VAL A 134 20.86 10.60 -1.85
N PHE A 135 21.65 9.76 -2.52
CA PHE A 135 21.30 8.35 -2.74
C PHE A 135 21.05 7.60 -1.43
N TYR A 136 21.94 7.68 -0.44
CA TYR A 136 21.74 6.97 0.84
C TYR A 136 20.47 7.42 1.58
N ALA A 137 20.13 8.71 1.52
CA ALA A 137 18.88 9.22 2.07
C ALA A 137 17.64 8.70 1.30
N THR A 138 17.69 8.70 -0.03
CA THR A 138 16.63 8.16 -0.90
C THR A 138 16.42 6.66 -0.65
N ALA A 139 17.50 5.89 -0.64
CA ALA A 139 17.50 4.45 -0.44
C ALA A 139 16.96 4.07 0.94
N ALA A 140 17.30 4.84 1.99
CA ALA A 140 16.73 4.63 3.32
C ALA A 140 15.21 4.75 3.33
N GLY A 141 14.67 5.76 2.64
CA GLY A 141 13.22 5.95 2.47
C GLY A 141 12.54 4.80 1.74
N LEU A 142 13.10 4.39 0.60
CA LEU A 142 12.58 3.26 -0.18
C LEU A 142 12.61 1.94 0.61
N ILE A 143 13.73 1.63 1.25
CA ILE A 143 13.88 0.43 2.07
C ILE A 143 12.89 0.46 3.23
N ALA A 144 12.70 1.61 3.87
CA ALA A 144 11.73 1.78 4.93
C ALA A 144 10.30 1.51 4.46
N GLY A 145 9.91 2.01 3.28
CA GLY A 145 8.60 1.72 2.69
C GLY A 145 8.37 0.22 2.50
N ILE A 146 9.37 -0.49 1.94
CA ILE A 146 9.30 -1.95 1.76
C ILE A 146 9.20 -2.67 3.11
N ILE A 147 10.01 -2.29 4.10
CA ILE A 147 9.98 -2.88 5.45
C ILE A 147 8.62 -2.65 6.10
N ILE A 148 8.05 -1.45 6.01
CA ILE A 148 6.72 -1.13 6.54
C ILE A 148 5.66 -1.99 5.86
N GLY A 149 5.73 -2.18 4.54
CA GLY A 149 4.84 -3.09 3.81
C GLY A 149 4.90 -4.53 4.34
N LEU A 150 6.10 -5.08 4.51
CA LEU A 150 6.30 -6.44 5.05
C LEU A 150 5.82 -6.59 6.50
N ILE A 151 6.01 -5.57 7.33
CA ILE A 151 5.50 -5.56 8.71
C ILE A 151 3.98 -5.51 8.69
N THR A 152 3.39 -4.67 7.83
CA THR A 152 1.95 -4.54 7.69
C THR A 152 1.34 -5.88 7.30
N GLU A 153 1.90 -6.54 6.28
CA GLU A 153 1.49 -7.89 5.85
C GLU A 153 1.51 -8.90 7.00
N TYR A 154 2.57 -8.91 7.82
CA TYR A 154 2.64 -9.82 8.97
C TYR A 154 1.49 -9.64 9.98
N TYR A 155 1.02 -8.39 10.14
CA TYR A 155 -0.05 -8.06 11.07
C TYR A 155 -1.46 -8.12 10.44
N THR A 156 -1.59 -8.12 9.11
CA THR A 156 -2.89 -8.09 8.41
C THR A 156 -3.24 -9.38 7.66
N SER A 157 -2.25 -10.20 7.26
CA SER A 157 -2.52 -11.45 6.55
C SER A 157 -2.94 -12.60 7.48
N TYR A 158 -3.99 -13.32 7.08
CA TYR A 158 -4.51 -14.51 7.77
C TYR A 158 -3.53 -15.70 7.80
N HIS A 159 -2.41 -15.63 7.07
CA HIS A 159 -1.36 -16.63 7.12
C HIS A 159 -0.51 -16.56 8.39
N TYR A 160 -0.41 -15.39 9.03
CA TYR A 160 0.48 -15.18 10.17
C TYR A 160 -0.24 -15.28 11.53
N SER A 161 0.56 -15.37 12.59
CA SER A 161 0.06 -15.57 13.94
C SER A 161 -0.84 -14.45 14.49
N PRO A 162 -0.63 -13.14 14.20
CA PRO A 162 -1.47 -12.09 14.78
C PRO A 162 -2.94 -12.23 14.38
N VAL A 163 -3.23 -12.38 13.08
CA VAL A 163 -4.60 -12.53 12.57
C VAL A 163 -5.23 -13.85 12.99
N LYS A 164 -4.45 -14.95 12.98
CA LYS A 164 -4.92 -16.25 13.50
C LYS A 164 -5.31 -16.17 14.98
N ALA A 165 -4.60 -15.38 15.78
CA ALA A 165 -4.94 -15.18 17.19
C ALA A 165 -6.24 -14.39 17.37
N ILE A 166 -6.48 -13.36 16.54
CA ILE A 166 -7.74 -12.60 16.52
C ILE A 166 -8.89 -13.52 16.13
N SER A 167 -8.75 -14.26 15.02
CA SER A 167 -9.77 -15.23 14.56
C SER A 167 -10.10 -16.28 15.63
N LYS A 168 -9.08 -16.83 16.30
CA LYS A 168 -9.28 -17.77 17.43
C LYS A 168 -10.00 -17.13 18.61
N SER A 169 -9.79 -15.84 18.87
CA SER A 169 -10.47 -15.09 19.93
C SER A 169 -11.97 -14.91 19.65
N SER A 170 -12.41 -15.08 18.41
CA SER A 170 -13.84 -15.08 18.06
C SER A 170 -14.60 -16.29 18.59
N LEU A 171 -13.91 -17.37 18.97
CA LEU A 171 -14.55 -18.53 19.61
C LEU A 171 -15.13 -18.21 21.00
N THR A 172 -14.67 -17.13 21.64
CA THR A 172 -15.17 -16.66 22.94
C THR A 172 -16.11 -15.46 22.84
N GLY A 173 -16.51 -15.09 21.62
CA GLY A 173 -17.49 -14.05 21.33
C GLY A 173 -16.89 -12.73 20.82
N ALA A 174 -17.77 -11.81 20.40
CA ALA A 174 -17.38 -10.56 19.74
C ALA A 174 -16.50 -9.65 20.62
N ALA A 175 -16.75 -9.59 21.93
CA ALA A 175 -15.98 -8.75 22.85
C ALA A 175 -14.48 -9.13 22.85
N THR A 176 -14.17 -10.43 22.88
CA THR A 176 -12.78 -10.90 22.85
C THR A 176 -12.13 -10.69 21.48
N THR A 177 -12.90 -10.80 20.38
CA THR A 177 -12.41 -10.42 19.04
C THR A 177 -12.00 -8.95 18.99
N ILE A 178 -12.86 -8.05 19.47
CA ILE A 178 -12.59 -6.60 19.46
C ILE A 178 -11.37 -6.27 20.33
N ILE A 179 -11.28 -6.82 21.54
CA ILE A 179 -10.14 -6.60 22.44
C ILE A 179 -8.84 -7.09 21.79
N SER A 180 -8.85 -8.29 21.21
CA SER A 180 -7.68 -8.88 20.54
C SER A 180 -7.26 -8.05 19.32
N GLY A 181 -8.22 -7.64 18.48
CA GLY A 181 -7.96 -6.80 17.32
C GLY A 181 -7.37 -5.44 17.69
N LEU A 182 -7.93 -4.76 18.69
CA LEU A 182 -7.39 -3.48 19.19
C LEU A 182 -5.96 -3.64 19.75
N ALA A 183 -5.71 -4.71 20.50
CA ALA A 183 -4.38 -4.97 21.06
C ALA A 183 -3.34 -5.20 19.95
N VAL A 184 -3.66 -6.03 18.94
CA VAL A 184 -2.79 -6.27 17.79
C VAL A 184 -2.57 -4.99 16.98
N GLY A 185 -3.60 -4.17 16.79
CA GLY A 185 -3.50 -2.89 16.11
C GLY A 185 -2.58 -1.89 16.84
N MET A 186 -2.65 -1.82 18.16
CA MET A 186 -1.71 -1.00 18.94
C MET A 186 -0.27 -1.53 18.82
N GLN A 187 -0.09 -2.86 18.89
CA GLN A 187 1.22 -3.49 18.77
C GLN A 187 1.85 -3.29 17.39
N SER A 188 1.07 -3.31 16.31
CA SER A 188 1.58 -3.23 14.93
C SER A 188 2.28 -1.90 14.62
N THR A 189 1.96 -0.83 15.37
CA THR A 189 2.56 0.51 15.17
C THR A 189 3.98 0.65 15.70
N ALA A 190 4.42 -0.21 16.63
CA ALA A 190 5.69 -0.04 17.34
C ALA A 190 6.91 -0.15 16.42
N ILE A 191 6.95 -1.17 15.56
CA ILE A 191 8.09 -1.41 14.66
C ILE A 191 8.12 -0.38 13.52
N PRO A 192 7.00 -0.05 12.82
CA PRO A 192 6.98 1.01 11.81
C PRO A 192 7.46 2.36 12.36
N LEU A 193 7.09 2.73 13.59
CA LEU A 193 7.58 3.96 14.22
C LEU A 193 9.10 3.97 14.38
N ILE A 194 9.68 2.85 14.82
CA ILE A 194 11.14 2.70 14.95
C ILE A 194 11.81 2.79 13.57
N VAL A 195 11.23 2.14 12.55
CA VAL A 195 11.73 2.19 11.17
C VAL A 195 11.74 3.62 10.65
N ILE A 196 10.65 4.37 10.83
CA ILE A 196 10.56 5.79 10.42
C ILE A 196 11.60 6.63 11.17
N ALA A 197 11.74 6.46 12.49
CA ALA A 197 12.72 7.19 13.28
C ALA A 197 14.16 6.94 12.80
N LEU A 198 14.51 5.68 12.53
CA LEU A 198 15.83 5.32 11.98
C LEU A 198 16.03 5.91 10.59
N THR A 199 15.02 5.87 9.72
CA THR A 199 15.07 6.47 8.38
C THR A 199 15.31 7.96 8.44
N VAL A 200 14.62 8.68 9.32
CA VAL A 200 14.84 10.12 9.53
C VAL A 200 16.28 10.40 9.98
N LEU A 201 16.80 9.63 10.94
CA LEU A 201 18.17 9.79 11.42
C LEU A 201 19.21 9.52 10.33
N VAL A 202 19.02 8.45 9.54
CA VAL A 202 19.89 8.10 8.41
C VAL A 202 19.83 9.18 7.33
N ALA A 203 18.63 9.57 6.91
CA ALA A 203 18.42 10.58 5.88
C ALA A 203 19.01 11.94 6.28
N HIS A 204 18.80 12.34 7.54
CA HIS A 204 19.36 13.57 8.10
C HIS A 204 20.90 13.53 8.15
N LYS A 205 21.48 12.40 8.55
CA LYS A 205 22.95 12.24 8.61
C LYS A 205 23.60 12.45 7.23
N PHE A 206 22.99 11.96 6.16
CA PHE A 206 23.59 12.03 4.83
C PHE A 206 23.32 13.35 4.10
N ALA A 207 22.11 13.92 4.20
CA ALA A 207 21.75 15.11 3.42
C ALA A 207 20.88 16.12 4.20
N GLY A 208 20.92 16.10 5.53
CA GLY A 208 20.23 17.07 6.38
C GLY A 208 18.71 17.07 6.17
N LEU A 209 18.09 18.26 6.23
CA LEU A 209 16.65 18.42 5.99
C LEU A 209 16.24 18.00 4.57
N TYR A 210 17.09 18.27 3.58
CA TYR A 210 16.86 17.84 2.21
C TYR A 210 16.85 16.31 2.10
N GLY A 211 17.75 15.62 2.83
CA GLY A 211 17.77 14.18 2.92
C GLY A 211 16.46 13.60 3.44
N ILE A 212 15.90 14.19 4.51
CA ILE A 212 14.60 13.76 5.07
C ILE A 212 13.51 13.90 4.00
N ALA A 213 13.42 15.04 3.32
CA ALA A 213 12.41 15.26 2.28
C ALA A 213 12.56 14.28 1.10
N VAL A 214 13.79 14.09 0.62
CA VAL A 214 14.07 13.16 -0.48
C VAL A 214 13.87 11.70 -0.07
N SER A 215 14.04 11.35 1.21
CA SER A 215 13.69 10.01 1.71
C SER A 215 12.18 9.73 1.58
N ALA A 216 11.33 10.74 1.78
CA ALA A 216 9.89 10.61 1.53
C ALA A 216 9.60 10.35 0.03
N VAL A 217 10.29 11.07 -0.86
CA VAL A 217 10.21 10.79 -2.32
C VAL A 217 10.72 9.38 -2.63
N GLY A 218 11.78 8.93 -1.96
CA GLY A 218 12.31 7.58 -2.08
C GLY A 218 11.28 6.51 -1.67
N MET A 219 10.56 6.73 -0.57
CA MET A 219 9.49 5.83 -0.10
C MET A 219 8.37 5.68 -1.13
N LEU A 220 8.02 6.78 -1.80
CA LEU A 220 6.95 6.83 -2.82
C LEU A 220 7.47 6.72 -4.26
N SER A 221 8.74 6.40 -4.45
CA SER A 221 9.37 6.41 -5.78
C SER A 221 8.86 5.32 -6.72
N ILE A 222 8.25 4.27 -6.16
CA ILE A 222 7.60 3.19 -6.89
C ILE A 222 6.07 3.25 -6.79
N ILE A 223 5.52 4.45 -6.53
CA ILE A 223 4.08 4.67 -6.32
C ILE A 223 3.21 4.06 -7.42
N GLY A 224 3.66 4.06 -8.68
CA GLY A 224 2.88 3.45 -9.77
C GLY A 224 2.63 1.96 -9.55
N MET A 225 3.62 1.23 -9.02
CA MET A 225 3.46 -0.17 -8.63
C MET A 225 2.63 -0.27 -7.35
N THR A 226 2.90 0.55 -6.33
CA THR A 226 2.15 0.53 -5.05
C THR A 226 0.65 0.75 -5.25
N VAL A 227 0.26 1.80 -5.98
CA VAL A 227 -1.14 2.11 -6.32
C VAL A 227 -1.76 0.96 -7.11
N SER A 228 -1.00 0.33 -8.02
CA SER A 228 -1.52 -0.80 -8.79
C SER A 228 -1.80 -2.04 -7.93
N VAL A 229 -0.95 -2.30 -6.93
CA VAL A 229 -1.15 -3.38 -5.95
C VAL A 229 -2.31 -3.06 -5.01
N ASP A 230 -2.44 -1.81 -4.57
CA ASP A 230 -3.52 -1.38 -3.67
C ASP A 230 -4.89 -1.38 -4.39
N SER A 231 -4.95 -0.81 -5.60
CA SER A 231 -6.18 -0.77 -6.42
C SER A 231 -6.65 -2.14 -6.89
N TYR A 232 -5.80 -3.16 -6.80
CA TYR A 232 -6.19 -4.53 -7.13
C TYR A 232 -7.25 -5.08 -6.15
N GLY A 233 -7.15 -4.75 -4.86
CA GLY A 233 -8.07 -5.25 -3.82
C GLY A 233 -9.53 -4.90 -4.09
N PRO A 234 -9.91 -3.60 -4.18
CA PRO A 234 -11.30 -3.21 -4.41
C PRO A 234 -11.88 -3.72 -5.74
N ILE A 235 -11.03 -4.01 -6.74
CA ILE A 235 -11.45 -4.65 -7.99
C ILE A 235 -11.79 -6.13 -7.76
N ALA A 236 -11.00 -6.83 -6.95
CA ALA A 236 -11.27 -8.22 -6.56
C ALA A 236 -12.55 -8.32 -5.72
N ASP A 237 -12.73 -7.41 -4.77
CA ASP A 237 -13.93 -7.27 -3.94
C ASP A 237 -15.20 -7.12 -4.81
N ASN A 238 -15.23 -6.10 -5.67
CA ASN A 238 -16.36 -5.87 -6.58
C ASN A 238 -16.61 -7.05 -7.53
N SER A 239 -15.56 -7.79 -7.91
CA SER A 239 -15.72 -9.00 -8.72
C SER A 239 -16.44 -10.09 -7.95
N GLY A 240 -16.17 -10.23 -6.65
CA GLY A 240 -16.89 -11.12 -5.74
C GLY A 240 -18.34 -10.71 -5.58
N GLY A 241 -18.60 -9.42 -5.33
CA GLY A 241 -19.96 -8.90 -5.19
C GLY A 241 -20.80 -9.13 -6.45
N ILE A 242 -20.23 -8.87 -7.63
CA ILE A 242 -20.88 -9.17 -8.91
C ILE A 242 -21.15 -10.68 -9.07
N ALA A 243 -20.20 -11.54 -8.69
CA ALA A 243 -20.36 -12.98 -8.81
C ALA A 243 -21.53 -13.51 -7.98
N GLU A 244 -21.68 -13.03 -6.74
CA GLU A 244 -22.79 -13.40 -5.87
C GLU A 244 -24.13 -12.83 -6.37
N MET A 245 -24.18 -11.55 -6.71
CA MET A 245 -25.38 -10.90 -7.25
C MET A 245 -25.89 -11.58 -8.53
N ALA A 246 -24.98 -12.04 -9.38
CA ALA A 246 -25.30 -12.76 -10.62
C ALA A 246 -25.58 -14.26 -10.42
N LYS A 247 -25.46 -14.78 -9.19
CA LYS A 247 -25.64 -16.20 -8.85
C LYS A 247 -24.78 -17.12 -9.71
N LEU A 248 -23.52 -16.75 -9.89
CA LEU A 248 -22.56 -17.57 -10.61
C LEU A 248 -22.24 -18.86 -9.83
N ASP A 249 -21.47 -19.74 -10.46
CA ASP A 249 -21.01 -20.97 -9.81
C ASP A 249 -20.23 -20.62 -8.52
N PRO A 250 -20.45 -21.31 -7.39
CA PRO A 250 -19.75 -21.05 -6.12
C PRO A 250 -18.23 -21.05 -6.25
N LYS A 251 -17.68 -21.80 -7.22
CA LYS A 251 -16.26 -21.80 -7.53
C LYS A 251 -15.75 -20.43 -7.96
N VAL A 252 -16.58 -19.60 -8.60
CA VAL A 252 -16.22 -18.22 -8.96
C VAL A 252 -16.06 -17.37 -7.69
N ARG A 253 -16.98 -17.51 -6.72
CA ARG A 253 -16.90 -16.80 -5.44
C ARG A 253 -15.69 -17.24 -4.62
N GLU A 254 -15.39 -18.54 -4.56
CA GLU A 254 -14.19 -19.04 -3.88
C GLU A 254 -12.89 -18.45 -4.44
N ILE A 255 -12.84 -18.24 -5.77
CA ILE A 255 -11.70 -17.59 -6.43
C ILE A 255 -11.66 -16.11 -6.04
N THR A 256 -12.77 -15.38 -6.13
CA THR A 256 -12.79 -13.95 -5.80
C THR A 256 -12.50 -13.68 -4.33
N ASP A 257 -12.97 -14.52 -3.40
CA ASP A 257 -12.66 -14.39 -1.96
C ASP A 257 -11.15 -14.60 -1.70
N SER A 258 -10.54 -15.54 -2.42
CA SER A 258 -9.10 -15.79 -2.38
C SER A 258 -8.28 -14.64 -2.96
N LEU A 259 -8.84 -13.92 -3.94
CA LEU A 259 -8.25 -12.73 -4.57
C LEU A 259 -8.39 -11.49 -3.68
N ASP A 260 -9.55 -11.30 -3.05
CA ASP A 260 -9.87 -10.19 -2.15
C ASP A 260 -9.08 -10.25 -0.83
N ALA A 261 -8.81 -11.45 -0.32
CA ALA A 261 -8.05 -11.63 0.91
C ALA A 261 -6.53 -11.33 0.80
N VAL A 262 -6.03 -11.02 -0.41
CA VAL A 262 -4.60 -10.72 -0.71
C VAL A 262 -4.30 -9.24 -0.55
#